data_AF-A0A835SXF3-F1
#
_entry.id   AF-A0A835SXF3-F1
#
_cell.length_a   1.000
_cell.length_b   1.000
_cell.length_c   1.000
_cell.angle_alpha   90.00
_cell.angle_beta   90.00
_cell.angle_gamma   90.00
#
_symmetry.space_group_name_H-M   'P 1'
#
loop_
_entity.id
_entity.type
_entity.pdbx_description
1 polymer ?
#
loop_
_entity_poly.entity_id
_entity_poly.type
_entity_poly.pdbx_seq_one_letter_code
_entity_poly.pdbx_strand_id
1 'polypeptide(L)'
;MRSYTLADRTWLTCGLALASLALMAGLAAGGPPAAAPAQRPPTFSMGDLVVAFPTQRRSYPLISESRPWRRGVRTHIVVEPNADLATLHTLGAPYDESYSVVTPLPGHPHTLSHALTPLLAFEALGGAKHSNFSWMLVGDDDTVWSLPAALRLINERRLDAAEPHLLSDYQYHCVEEQHGCSGPVAVVDPRCTPCPPGLAHCPCRLPPGCTRRGWDYSACPYKLRVAPYGGAGVIISRGMLLLLTRDPHHYLPLALDTVVPEAPAGDVVLADAPRLLGYGFTRLLPAEEAERLAAGMMGKRNSSSRTSNSPAQQRPSRRYFAPHCAFNDLRSPQRYGDQYYNLMRDYLPPYRRIVELLMRVEEQQQQAQQQQQQQQQQQQQQAQQVQQAQAKQVPATRNGGDRGSGESSGMASVARGH
;
A
#
# COMPACT_ATOMS: atom_id res chain seq x y z
N MET A 1 -36.28 26.56 7.20
CA MET A 1 -37.16 27.12 8.25
C MET A 1 -37.15 26.21 9.47
N ARG A 2 -36.34 26.55 10.46
CA ARG A 2 -36.51 26.32 11.91
C ARG A 2 -35.25 26.92 12.55
N SER A 3 -35.41 28.16 12.99
CA SER A 3 -34.40 28.98 13.64
C SER A 3 -34.35 28.60 15.12
N TYR A 4 -33.16 28.38 15.66
CA TYR A 4 -32.93 28.42 17.10
C TYR A 4 -31.98 29.58 17.38
N THR A 5 -32.54 30.61 18.01
CA THR A 5 -31.87 31.80 18.49
C THR A 5 -31.14 31.51 19.80
N LEU A 6 -29.87 31.91 19.84
CA LEU A 6 -29.08 32.08 21.07
C LEU A 6 -29.74 33.12 21.97
N ALA A 7 -29.92 32.78 23.25
CA ALA A 7 -30.03 33.75 24.33
C ALA A 7 -29.41 33.18 25.61
N ASP A 8 -28.57 34.01 26.21
CA ASP A 8 -28.22 34.12 27.63
C ASP A 8 -27.57 32.94 28.37
N ARG A 9 -26.28 33.13 28.67
CA ARG A 9 -25.74 32.98 30.04
C ARG A 9 -24.34 33.61 30.15
N THR A 10 -24.32 34.91 30.37
CA THR A 10 -23.25 35.63 31.08
C THR A 10 -23.43 35.45 32.60
N TRP A 11 -22.35 35.67 33.36
CA TRP A 11 -22.21 35.66 34.83
C TRP A 11 -21.79 34.34 35.50
N LEU A 12 -20.47 34.11 35.58
CA LEU A 12 -19.75 33.64 36.79
C LEU A 12 -18.24 33.47 36.50
N THR A 13 -17.50 34.57 36.41
CA THR A 13 -16.02 34.56 36.49
C THR A 13 -15.55 35.80 37.26
N CYS A 14 -15.54 35.70 38.59
CA CYS A 14 -14.74 36.57 39.45
C CYS A 14 -14.44 35.80 40.74
N GLY A 15 -13.19 35.39 40.91
CA GLY A 15 -12.66 34.87 42.17
C GLY A 15 -12.02 33.49 42.06
N LEU A 16 -10.83 33.40 41.44
CA LEU A 16 -9.83 32.34 41.67
C LEU A 16 -8.50 32.70 40.96
N ALA A 17 -7.97 33.90 41.23
CA ALA A 17 -6.71 34.37 40.63
C ALA A 17 -5.73 34.94 41.66
N LEU A 18 -5.67 34.38 42.88
CA LEU A 18 -4.71 34.81 43.90
C LEU A 18 -4.12 33.66 44.77
N ALA A 19 -4.21 32.39 44.34
CA ALA A 19 -3.65 31.26 45.09
C ALA A 19 -2.63 30.39 44.29
N SER A 20 -2.04 30.93 43.21
CA SER A 20 -1.08 30.19 42.37
C SER A 20 0.33 30.79 42.33
N LEU A 21 0.63 31.81 43.16
CA LEU A 21 1.94 32.48 43.15
C LEU A 21 2.88 32.11 44.31
N ALA A 22 2.51 31.18 45.20
CA ALA A 22 3.32 30.78 46.36
C ALA A 22 3.91 29.37 46.29
N LEU A 23 3.91 28.71 45.11
CA LEU A 23 4.46 27.36 44.93
C LEU A 23 5.51 27.27 43.79
N MET A 24 6.27 28.35 43.56
CA MET A 24 7.29 28.43 42.49
C MET A 24 8.66 28.87 43.00
N ALA A 25 9.06 28.46 44.22
CA ALA A 25 10.35 28.81 44.81
C ALA A 25 11.14 27.61 45.38
N GLY A 26 10.99 26.41 44.80
CA GLY A 26 11.63 25.19 45.31
C GLY A 26 12.08 24.17 44.26
N LEU A 27 12.42 24.59 43.04
CA LEU A 27 12.92 23.71 41.98
C LEU A 27 14.22 24.25 41.38
N ALA A 28 15.29 24.24 42.17
CA ALA A 28 16.64 24.39 41.67
C ALA A 28 17.51 23.29 42.29
N ALA A 29 18.25 22.56 41.45
CA ALA A 29 19.21 21.47 41.77
C ALA A 29 18.74 20.00 41.67
N GLY A 30 17.71 19.70 40.88
CA GLY A 30 17.51 18.33 40.37
C GLY A 30 18.15 18.18 39.00
N GLY A 31 19.34 17.58 38.90
CA GLY A 31 19.87 17.12 37.61
C GLY A 31 18.84 16.18 36.93
N PRO A 32 18.83 16.08 35.58
CA PRO A 32 17.88 15.21 34.89
C PRO A 32 17.98 13.81 35.51
N PRO A 33 16.85 13.21 35.96
CA PRO A 33 16.89 11.89 36.58
C PRO A 33 17.60 10.94 35.63
N ALA A 34 18.60 10.23 36.16
CA ALA A 34 19.35 9.23 35.40
C ALA A 34 18.34 8.34 34.68
N ALA A 35 18.43 8.29 33.35
CA ALA A 35 17.49 7.55 32.52
C ALA A 35 17.37 6.14 33.09
N ALA A 36 16.14 5.76 33.47
CA ALA A 36 15.86 4.42 33.96
C ALA A 36 16.45 3.40 32.96
N PRO A 37 17.09 2.32 33.44
CA PRO A 37 17.73 1.36 32.55
C PRO A 37 16.70 0.90 31.52
N ALA A 38 16.99 1.14 30.25
CA ALA A 38 16.10 0.82 29.15
C ALA A 38 15.71 -0.67 29.26
N GLN A 39 14.44 -0.92 29.58
CA GLN A 39 13.92 -2.29 29.63
C GLN A 39 14.13 -2.90 28.25
N ARG A 40 14.70 -4.11 28.20
CA ARG A 40 14.81 -4.83 26.92
C ARG A 40 13.39 -4.98 26.35
N PRO A 41 13.17 -4.67 25.07
CA PRO A 41 11.89 -4.92 24.45
C PRO A 41 11.55 -6.42 24.56
N PRO A 42 10.25 -6.76 24.69
CA PRO A 42 9.83 -8.13 24.83
C PRO A 42 10.24 -8.96 23.62
N THR A 43 10.48 -10.26 23.83
CA THR A 43 10.66 -11.20 22.72
C THR A 43 9.29 -11.61 22.21
N PHE A 44 9.04 -11.41 20.92
CA PHE A 44 7.77 -11.73 20.27
C PHE A 44 7.71 -13.17 19.81
N SER A 45 6.51 -13.71 19.80
CA SER A 45 6.13 -15.05 19.40
C SER A 45 5.12 -15.03 18.23
N MET A 46 4.73 -16.20 17.72
CA MET A 46 3.73 -16.28 16.65
C MET A 46 2.37 -15.67 17.05
N GLY A 47 1.99 -15.73 18.32
CA GLY A 47 0.73 -15.15 18.81
C GLY A 47 0.70 -13.61 18.78
N ASP A 48 1.88 -12.99 18.69
CA ASP A 48 2.07 -11.55 18.57
C ASP A 48 1.96 -11.04 17.13
N LEU A 49 1.90 -11.96 16.16
CA LEU A 49 1.69 -11.63 14.75
C LEU A 49 0.21 -11.74 14.38
N VAL A 50 -0.19 -10.92 13.41
CA VAL A 50 -1.43 -11.09 12.65
C VAL A 50 -1.12 -10.89 11.17
N VAL A 51 -1.86 -11.56 10.30
CA VAL A 51 -1.79 -11.38 8.85
C VAL A 51 -3.06 -10.69 8.38
N ALA A 52 -2.94 -9.72 7.47
CA ALA A 52 -4.10 -9.09 6.86
C ALA A 52 -3.91 -8.92 5.35
N PHE A 53 -4.96 -9.18 4.58
CA PHE A 53 -4.94 -8.95 3.12
C PHE A 53 -6.35 -8.72 2.58
N PRO A 54 -6.51 -7.90 1.53
CA PRO A 54 -7.74 -7.86 0.76
C PRO A 54 -7.81 -9.05 -0.20
N THR A 55 -9.03 -9.44 -0.56
CA THR A 55 -9.28 -10.40 -1.64
C THR A 55 -10.63 -10.11 -2.29
N GLN A 56 -10.87 -10.75 -3.42
CA GLN A 56 -12.04 -10.60 -4.27
C GLN A 56 -12.58 -11.98 -4.62
N ARG A 57 -13.85 -12.07 -5.04
CA ARG A 57 -14.52 -13.37 -5.19
C ARG A 57 -13.81 -14.34 -6.12
N ARG A 58 -13.19 -13.84 -7.19
CA ARG A 58 -12.39 -14.66 -8.12
C ARG A 58 -11.14 -15.27 -7.48
N SER A 59 -10.64 -14.65 -6.41
CA SER A 59 -9.44 -15.04 -5.69
C SER A 59 -9.73 -15.79 -4.39
N TYR A 60 -10.99 -16.03 -4.02
CA TYR A 60 -11.33 -16.77 -2.79
C TYR A 60 -10.65 -18.13 -2.64
N PRO A 61 -10.37 -18.90 -3.70
CA PRO A 61 -9.56 -20.12 -3.57
C PRO A 61 -8.16 -19.87 -2.96
N LEU A 62 -7.58 -18.67 -3.11
CA LEU A 62 -6.31 -18.28 -2.46
C LEU A 62 -6.42 -18.19 -0.94
N ILE A 63 -7.62 -17.92 -0.40
CA ILE A 63 -7.86 -17.93 1.06
C ILE A 63 -7.53 -19.33 1.59
N SER A 64 -8.08 -20.38 0.97
CA SER A 64 -7.82 -21.75 1.40
C SER A 64 -6.37 -22.19 1.14
N GLU A 65 -5.81 -21.83 -0.01
CA GLU A 65 -4.44 -22.24 -0.38
C GLU A 65 -3.35 -21.54 0.43
N SER A 66 -3.64 -20.36 0.99
CA SER A 66 -2.71 -19.63 1.86
C SER A 66 -2.65 -20.16 3.29
N ARG A 67 -3.69 -20.88 3.78
CA ARG A 67 -3.77 -21.40 5.16
C ARG A 67 -2.52 -22.14 5.65
N PRO A 68 -1.84 -22.98 4.84
CA PRO A 68 -0.66 -23.72 5.30
C PRO A 68 0.48 -22.81 5.76
N TRP A 69 0.78 -21.71 5.06
CA TRP A 69 1.92 -20.85 5.42
C TRP A 69 1.60 -19.91 6.58
N ARG A 70 0.31 -19.54 6.75
CA ARG A 70 -0.17 -18.70 7.87
C ARG A 70 -0.73 -19.48 9.06
N ARG A 71 -0.44 -20.78 9.15
CA ARG A 71 -0.92 -21.63 10.25
C ARG A 71 -0.45 -21.09 11.60
N GLY A 72 -1.38 -21.02 12.56
CA GLY A 72 -1.10 -20.58 13.92
C GLY A 72 -0.98 -19.06 14.09
N VAL A 73 -1.35 -18.30 13.06
CA VAL A 73 -1.42 -16.84 13.10
C VAL A 73 -2.83 -16.38 12.74
N ARG A 74 -3.36 -15.48 13.56
CA ARG A 74 -4.64 -14.81 13.32
C ARG A 74 -4.61 -14.10 11.99
N THR A 75 -5.66 -14.30 11.19
CA THR A 75 -5.76 -13.71 9.87
C THR A 75 -7.01 -12.86 9.76
N HIS A 76 -6.88 -11.64 9.24
CA HIS A 76 -8.01 -10.80 8.87
C HIS A 76 -8.08 -10.63 7.36
N ILE A 77 -9.23 -10.96 6.76
CA ILE A 77 -9.40 -10.95 5.30
C ILE A 77 -10.46 -9.92 4.94
N VAL A 78 -10.09 -8.94 4.14
CA VAL A 78 -11.02 -7.93 3.64
C VAL A 78 -11.58 -8.40 2.31
N VAL A 79 -12.90 -8.55 2.23
CA VAL A 79 -13.59 -9.10 1.06
C VAL A 79 -14.46 -8.05 0.36
N GLU A 80 -14.82 -8.35 -0.88
CA GLU A 80 -15.73 -7.53 -1.68
C GLU A 80 -17.17 -7.55 -1.10
N PRO A 81 -18.00 -6.56 -1.44
CA PRO A 81 -19.39 -6.54 -1.05
C PRO A 81 -20.15 -7.63 -1.80
N ASN A 82 -21.16 -8.19 -1.12
CA ASN A 82 -21.89 -9.42 -1.50
C ASN A 82 -21.14 -10.73 -1.22
N ALA A 83 -20.01 -10.69 -0.51
CA ALA A 83 -19.46 -11.89 0.10
C ALA A 83 -20.45 -12.52 1.09
N ASP A 84 -20.61 -13.84 1.05
CA ASP A 84 -21.34 -14.57 2.09
C ASP A 84 -20.45 -14.69 3.34
N LEU A 85 -20.49 -13.64 4.16
CA LEU A 85 -19.70 -13.58 5.40
C LEU A 85 -20.03 -14.70 6.37
N ALA A 86 -21.30 -15.13 6.45
CA ALA A 86 -21.69 -16.20 7.37
C ALA A 86 -20.99 -17.52 7.00
N THR A 87 -20.98 -17.84 5.71
CA THR A 87 -20.23 -19.01 5.20
C THR A 87 -18.73 -18.82 5.39
N LEU A 88 -18.17 -17.65 5.06
CA LEU A 88 -16.72 -17.39 5.23
C LEU A 88 -16.28 -17.49 6.69
N HIS A 89 -17.01 -16.91 7.63
CA HIS A 89 -16.75 -17.04 9.07
C HIS A 89 -16.82 -18.49 9.52
N THR A 90 -17.83 -19.24 9.06
CA THR A 90 -17.98 -20.66 9.42
C THR A 90 -16.80 -21.50 8.90
N LEU A 91 -16.38 -21.28 7.65
CA LEU A 91 -15.26 -21.99 7.03
C LEU A 91 -13.89 -21.54 7.55
N GLY A 92 -13.79 -20.31 8.05
CA GLY A 92 -12.55 -19.69 8.52
C GLY A 92 -12.30 -19.83 10.01
N ALA A 93 -13.34 -20.03 10.83
CA ALA A 93 -13.21 -20.14 12.28
C ALA A 93 -12.18 -21.20 12.75
N PRO A 94 -12.08 -22.40 12.13
CA PRO A 94 -11.05 -23.37 12.51
C PRO A 94 -9.61 -22.91 12.28
N TYR A 95 -9.41 -21.82 11.53
CA TYR A 95 -8.11 -21.28 11.13
C TYR A 95 -7.83 -19.89 11.74
N ASP A 96 -8.66 -19.45 12.70
CA ASP A 96 -8.55 -18.12 13.33
C ASP A 96 -8.61 -16.97 12.30
N GLU A 97 -9.51 -17.15 11.31
CA GLU A 97 -9.80 -16.18 10.26
C GLU A 97 -11.01 -15.31 10.64
N SER A 98 -10.85 -14.01 10.50
CA SER A 98 -11.92 -13.01 10.59
C SER A 98 -12.07 -12.28 9.26
N TYR A 99 -13.25 -11.71 9.03
CA TYR A 99 -13.60 -11.13 7.75
C TYR A 99 -14.26 -9.76 7.94
N SER A 100 -13.93 -8.81 7.07
CA SER A 100 -14.61 -7.53 6.93
C SER A 100 -14.96 -7.29 5.47
N VAL A 101 -15.97 -6.45 5.22
CA VAL A 101 -16.36 -6.04 3.87
C VAL A 101 -15.93 -4.60 3.63
N VAL A 102 -15.34 -4.34 2.46
CA VAL A 102 -15.20 -2.98 1.95
C VAL A 102 -16.31 -2.72 0.94
N THR A 103 -17.20 -1.78 1.26
CA THR A 103 -18.21 -1.26 0.32
C THR A 103 -17.50 -0.57 -0.84
N PRO A 104 -17.89 -0.78 -2.11
CA PRO A 104 -17.26 -0.11 -3.22
C PRO A 104 -17.71 1.34 -3.15
N LEU A 105 -16.76 2.25 -3.16
CA LEU A 105 -17.07 3.66 -3.19
C LEU A 105 -17.15 4.09 -4.66
N PRO A 106 -18.28 4.66 -5.12
CA PRO A 106 -18.41 5.15 -6.48
C PRO A 106 -17.23 6.06 -6.84
N GLY A 107 -16.61 5.80 -8.00
CA GLY A 107 -15.43 6.54 -8.44
C GLY A 107 -14.09 6.06 -7.88
N HIS A 108 -14.05 5.01 -7.06
CA HIS A 108 -12.79 4.45 -6.55
C HIS A 108 -12.50 3.04 -7.08
N PRO A 109 -11.23 2.70 -7.35
CA PRO A 109 -10.83 1.38 -7.80
C PRO A 109 -10.86 0.35 -6.66
N HIS A 110 -10.90 -0.94 -7.01
CA HIS A 110 -10.89 -2.05 -6.06
C HIS A 110 -9.64 -2.08 -5.16
N THR A 111 -8.52 -1.51 -5.61
CA THR A 111 -7.27 -1.40 -4.86
C THR A 111 -7.36 -0.48 -3.64
N LEU A 112 -8.46 0.28 -3.49
CA LEU A 112 -8.77 0.98 -2.24
C LEU A 112 -8.89 0.00 -1.06
N SER A 113 -9.38 -1.21 -1.29
CA SER A 113 -9.46 -2.26 -0.26
C SER A 113 -8.08 -2.58 0.34
N HIS A 114 -7.02 -2.61 -0.48
CA HIS A 114 -5.65 -2.80 -0.01
C HIS A 114 -5.21 -1.67 0.93
N ALA A 115 -5.46 -0.42 0.54
CA ALA A 115 -5.14 0.73 1.38
C ALA A 115 -5.89 0.72 2.73
N LEU A 116 -7.14 0.25 2.75
CA LEU A 116 -7.99 0.22 3.95
C LEU A 116 -7.77 -1.01 4.84
N THR A 117 -7.13 -2.07 4.31
CA THR A 117 -6.93 -3.35 5.00
C THR A 117 -6.30 -3.21 6.39
N PRO A 118 -5.24 -2.41 6.60
CA PRO A 118 -4.65 -2.27 7.94
C PRO A 118 -5.62 -1.73 8.99
N LEU A 119 -6.48 -0.77 8.61
CA LEU A 119 -7.44 -0.16 9.53
C LEU A 119 -8.57 -1.11 9.89
N LEU A 120 -9.13 -1.78 8.89
CA LEU A 120 -10.23 -2.75 9.09
C LEU A 120 -9.76 -3.94 9.91
N ALA A 121 -8.57 -4.46 9.63
CA ALA A 121 -7.96 -5.52 10.41
C ALA A 121 -7.69 -5.06 11.85
N PHE A 122 -7.16 -3.85 12.04
CA PHE A 122 -6.89 -3.34 13.38
C PHE A 122 -8.18 -3.23 14.20
N GLU A 123 -9.25 -2.67 13.63
CA GLU A 123 -10.55 -2.56 14.28
C GLU A 123 -11.15 -3.93 14.62
N ALA A 124 -11.19 -4.85 13.65
CA ALA A 124 -11.75 -6.19 13.82
C ALA A 124 -10.99 -7.02 14.88
N LEU A 125 -9.69 -6.77 15.05
CA LEU A 125 -8.83 -7.45 16.01
C LEU A 125 -8.73 -6.73 17.37
N GLY A 126 -9.73 -5.88 17.69
CA GLY A 126 -9.88 -5.25 19.01
C GLY A 126 -9.32 -3.82 19.12
N GLY A 127 -8.78 -3.28 18.03
CA GLY A 127 -8.36 -1.89 17.89
C GLY A 127 -7.42 -1.41 19.00
N ALA A 128 -7.59 -0.16 19.43
CA ALA A 128 -6.76 0.44 20.45
C ALA A 128 -6.98 -0.14 21.86
N LYS A 129 -8.16 -0.70 22.14
CA LYS A 129 -8.58 -1.08 23.51
C LYS A 129 -8.29 -2.54 23.86
N HIS A 130 -8.34 -3.45 22.88
CA HIS A 130 -8.37 -4.89 23.13
C HIS A 130 -7.48 -5.71 22.18
N SER A 131 -6.65 -5.07 21.35
CA SER A 131 -5.72 -5.82 20.51
C SER A 131 -4.61 -6.47 21.34
N ASN A 132 -4.51 -7.79 21.22
CA ASN A 132 -3.49 -8.66 21.81
C ASN A 132 -2.44 -9.09 20.77
N PHE A 133 -2.22 -8.28 19.73
CA PHE A 133 -1.12 -8.50 18.78
C PHE A 133 -0.15 -7.33 18.83
N SER A 134 1.08 -7.56 18.38
CA SER A 134 2.16 -6.58 18.37
C SER A 134 2.52 -6.12 16.95
N TRP A 135 2.38 -7.00 15.97
CA TRP A 135 2.77 -6.75 14.57
C TRP A 135 1.74 -7.28 13.59
N MET A 136 1.45 -6.51 12.55
CA MET A 136 0.56 -6.86 11.45
C MET A 136 1.35 -6.98 10.16
N LEU A 137 1.20 -8.10 9.44
CA LEU A 137 1.80 -8.34 8.14
C LEU A 137 0.70 -8.15 7.09
N VAL A 138 0.79 -7.07 6.32
CA VAL A 138 -0.21 -6.67 5.33
C VAL A 138 0.32 -6.99 3.94
N GLY A 139 -0.41 -7.78 3.16
CA GLY A 139 -0.04 -8.09 1.77
C GLY A 139 -1.27 -8.22 0.88
N ASP A 140 -1.04 -8.65 -0.35
CA ASP A 140 -2.08 -9.12 -1.27
C ASP A 140 -2.48 -10.58 -0.94
N ASP A 141 -3.54 -11.08 -1.59
CA ASP A 141 -4.01 -12.45 -1.39
C ASP A 141 -3.09 -13.53 -1.99
N ASP A 142 -2.06 -13.12 -2.73
CA ASP A 142 -0.97 -13.94 -3.24
C ASP A 142 0.39 -13.68 -2.54
N THR A 143 0.43 -12.78 -1.56
CA THR A 143 1.65 -12.53 -0.77
C THR A 143 1.91 -13.67 0.22
N VAL A 144 3.10 -14.26 0.17
CA VAL A 144 3.53 -15.32 1.10
C VAL A 144 4.60 -14.80 2.06
N TRP A 145 4.33 -14.92 3.35
CA TRP A 145 5.28 -14.51 4.40
C TRP A 145 6.02 -15.71 4.99
N SER A 146 7.34 -15.58 5.16
CA SER A 146 8.08 -16.44 6.07
C SER A 146 7.96 -15.91 7.49
N LEU A 147 6.96 -16.39 8.24
CA LEU A 147 6.63 -15.88 9.58
C LEU A 147 7.78 -16.05 10.59
N PRO A 148 8.54 -17.17 10.62
CA PRO A 148 9.73 -17.29 11.44
C PRO A 148 10.81 -16.27 11.08
N ALA A 149 10.98 -15.95 9.79
CA ALA A 149 11.95 -14.94 9.36
C ALA A 149 11.52 -13.53 9.77
N ALA A 150 10.23 -13.21 9.66
CA ALA A 150 9.67 -11.94 10.14
C ALA A 150 9.88 -11.78 11.67
N LEU A 151 9.54 -12.81 12.46
CA LEU A 151 9.79 -12.79 13.91
C LEU A 151 11.27 -12.66 14.25
N ARG A 152 12.13 -13.42 13.58
CA ARG A 152 13.58 -13.34 13.79
C ARG A 152 14.08 -11.93 13.50
N LEU A 153 13.66 -11.32 12.39
CA LEU A 153 14.01 -9.94 12.05
C LEU A 153 13.60 -8.98 13.17
N ILE A 154 12.36 -9.05 13.64
CA ILE A 154 11.84 -8.16 14.69
C ILE A 154 12.62 -8.35 16.01
N ASN A 155 12.79 -9.61 16.43
CA ASN A 155 13.43 -9.97 17.70
C ASN A 155 14.93 -9.68 17.74
N GLU A 156 15.67 -10.07 16.70
CA GLU A 156 17.12 -9.85 16.63
C GLU A 156 17.46 -8.35 16.56
N ARG A 157 16.60 -7.57 15.90
CA ARG A 157 16.72 -6.11 15.80
C ARG A 157 16.18 -5.38 17.02
N ARG A 158 15.55 -6.10 17.96
CA ARG A 158 14.97 -5.56 19.20
C ARG A 158 14.02 -4.38 18.93
N LEU A 159 13.15 -4.53 17.93
CA LEU A 159 12.19 -3.49 17.58
C LEU A 159 11.07 -3.47 18.63
N ASP A 160 10.71 -2.29 19.13
CA ASP A 160 9.61 -2.17 20.08
C ASP A 160 8.29 -2.01 19.33
N ALA A 161 7.33 -2.90 19.55
CA ALA A 161 6.02 -2.83 18.91
C ALA A 161 5.19 -1.60 19.32
N ALA A 162 5.53 -0.94 20.44
CA ALA A 162 4.90 0.31 20.86
C ALA A 162 5.38 1.52 20.05
N GLU A 163 6.56 1.45 19.45
CA GLU A 163 7.10 2.48 18.58
C GLU A 163 6.55 2.34 17.14
N PRO A 164 6.40 3.44 16.38
CA PRO A 164 5.78 3.45 15.06
C PRO A 164 6.72 2.92 13.96
N HIS A 165 6.99 1.62 13.99
CA HIS A 165 7.73 0.93 12.95
C HIS A 165 6.87 0.56 11.74
N LEU A 166 7.46 0.75 10.56
CA LEU A 166 6.99 0.28 9.26
C LEU A 166 8.15 -0.45 8.56
N LEU A 167 7.98 -1.71 8.14
CA LEU A 167 9.02 -2.51 7.47
C LEU A 167 8.51 -2.95 6.09
N SER A 168 9.34 -2.83 5.06
CA SER A 168 9.04 -3.36 3.72
C SER A 168 10.32 -3.41 2.90
N ASP A 169 10.31 -4.17 1.81
CA ASP A 169 11.10 -3.79 0.64
C ASP A 169 10.40 -2.60 -0.02
N TYR A 170 11.12 -1.50 -0.20
CA TYR A 170 10.53 -0.26 -0.68
C TYR A 170 11.33 0.30 -1.86
N GLN A 171 10.61 0.96 -2.74
CA GLN A 171 11.13 1.55 -3.96
C GLN A 171 11.02 3.07 -3.93
N TYR A 172 11.92 3.71 -4.67
CA TYR A 172 11.92 5.16 -4.86
C TYR A 172 11.30 5.50 -6.22
N HIS A 173 10.23 6.28 -6.21
CA HIS A 173 9.61 6.87 -7.38
C HIS A 173 10.08 8.30 -7.56
N CYS A 174 10.49 8.60 -8.79
CA CYS A 174 10.83 9.94 -9.22
C CYS A 174 9.59 10.64 -9.71
N VAL A 175 9.34 11.84 -9.19
CA VAL A 175 8.16 12.60 -9.56
C VAL A 175 8.42 13.53 -10.74
N GLU A 176 9.69 13.82 -11.05
CA GLU A 176 10.07 14.57 -12.25
C GLU A 176 11.25 13.90 -12.94
N GLU A 177 11.07 13.42 -14.18
CA GLU A 177 12.13 12.78 -14.98
C GLU A 177 13.32 13.71 -15.25
N GLN A 178 13.09 15.03 -15.22
CA GLN A 178 14.08 16.06 -15.54
C GLN A 178 15.08 16.29 -14.40
N HIS A 179 14.68 15.98 -13.17
CA HIS A 179 15.56 16.04 -12.02
C HIS A 179 16.23 14.67 -11.91
N GLY A 180 17.50 14.59 -12.33
CA GLY A 180 18.28 13.37 -12.29
C GLY A 180 18.18 12.66 -10.95
N CYS A 181 17.26 11.70 -10.87
CA CYS A 181 17.16 10.82 -9.73
C CYS A 181 18.31 9.83 -9.84
N SER A 182 19.43 10.10 -9.19
CA SER A 182 20.22 9.02 -8.65
C SER A 182 19.34 8.36 -7.57
N GLY A 183 18.66 7.27 -7.95
CA GLY A 183 17.96 6.45 -6.97
C GLY A 183 18.96 6.11 -5.85
N PRO A 184 18.59 6.18 -4.57
CA PRO A 184 19.50 5.85 -3.50
C PRO A 184 20.01 4.44 -3.74
N VAL A 185 21.33 4.30 -3.79
CA VAL A 185 22.01 3.00 -3.71
C VAL A 185 21.89 2.44 -2.28
N ALA A 186 21.23 3.18 -1.38
CA ALA A 186 21.20 2.94 0.05
C ALA A 186 19.97 2.11 0.46
N VAL A 187 20.26 1.06 1.23
CA VAL A 187 19.32 0.19 1.95
C VAL A 187 18.63 0.94 3.12
N VAL A 188 18.93 2.23 3.29
CA VAL A 188 18.36 3.12 4.32
C VAL A 188 17.86 4.38 3.63
N ASP A 189 16.64 4.80 3.96
CA ASP A 189 16.07 6.05 3.47
C ASP A 189 16.90 7.23 4.01
N PRO A 190 17.55 8.00 3.13
CA PRO A 190 18.50 9.03 3.56
C PRO A 190 17.80 10.24 4.22
N ARG A 191 16.46 10.31 4.16
CA ARG A 191 15.66 11.30 4.89
C ARG A 191 15.54 10.98 6.37
N CYS A 192 15.77 9.73 6.78
CA CYS A 192 15.60 9.32 8.17
C CYS A 192 16.63 10.01 9.07
N THR A 193 16.18 10.61 10.16
CA THR A 193 17.10 11.09 11.20
C THR A 193 17.83 9.90 11.85
N PRO A 194 19.07 10.09 12.33
CA PRO A 194 19.78 9.05 13.08
C PRO A 194 19.00 8.56 14.30
N CYS A 195 19.21 7.30 14.67
CA CYS A 195 18.66 6.77 15.92
C CYS A 195 19.27 7.46 17.14
N PRO A 196 18.54 7.52 18.27
CA PRO A 196 19.10 8.00 19.53
C PRO A 196 20.38 7.24 19.91
N PRO A 197 21.33 7.88 20.61
CA PRO A 197 22.54 7.21 21.08
C PRO A 197 22.21 5.93 21.86
N GLY A 198 22.92 4.84 21.55
CA GLY A 198 22.71 3.52 22.17
C GLY A 198 21.65 2.64 21.52
N LEU A 199 20.91 3.14 20.51
CA LEU A 199 19.96 2.34 19.72
C LEU A 199 20.50 2.08 18.31
N ALA A 200 20.67 0.81 17.96
CA ALA A 200 21.08 0.40 16.62
C ALA A 200 19.93 0.48 15.59
N HIS A 201 18.69 0.29 16.06
CA HIS A 201 17.48 0.25 15.25
C HIS A 201 16.39 1.11 15.91
N CYS A 202 15.67 1.89 15.10
CA CYS A 202 14.60 2.76 15.55
C CYS A 202 13.65 3.06 14.38
N PRO A 203 12.42 3.55 14.66
CA PRO A 203 11.57 4.07 13.60
C PRO A 203 12.29 5.16 12.80
N CYS A 204 12.11 5.16 11.49
CA CYS A 204 12.60 6.25 10.68
C CYS A 204 11.75 7.49 10.95
N ARG A 205 12.35 8.52 11.56
CA ARG A 205 11.72 9.83 11.72
C ARG A 205 12.14 10.74 10.58
N LEU A 206 11.17 11.41 9.97
CA LEU A 206 11.36 12.31 8.84
C LEU A 206 11.38 13.76 9.32
N PRO A 207 12.21 14.62 8.71
CA PRO A 207 12.20 16.04 9.02
C PRO A 207 10.88 16.69 8.53
N PRO A 208 10.41 17.78 9.16
CA PRO A 208 9.12 18.41 8.82
C PRO A 208 8.97 18.81 7.34
N GLY A 209 10.07 19.13 6.66
CA GLY A 209 10.07 19.43 5.22
C GLY A 209 9.62 18.26 4.34
N CYS A 210 9.75 17.02 4.82
CA CYS A 210 9.36 15.80 4.10
C CYS A 210 7.97 15.26 4.44
N THR A 211 7.23 15.92 5.33
CA THR A 211 5.90 15.46 5.83
C THR A 211 4.73 16.21 5.21
N ARG A 212 4.96 17.03 4.18
CA ARG A 212 3.92 17.82 3.51
C ARG A 212 3.10 16.99 2.52
N ARG A 213 1.84 17.39 2.35
CA ARG A 213 0.97 16.89 1.28
C ARG A 213 1.44 17.46 -0.06
N GLY A 214 1.27 16.69 -1.15
CA GLY A 214 1.57 17.18 -2.50
C GLY A 214 3.06 17.25 -2.87
N TRP A 215 3.95 16.64 -2.09
CA TRP A 215 5.39 16.56 -2.37
C TRP A 215 6.05 17.90 -2.72
N ASP A 216 6.09 18.81 -1.75
CA ASP A 216 6.89 20.04 -1.87
C ASP A 216 8.40 19.71 -1.74
N TYR A 217 9.01 19.45 -2.89
CA TYR A 217 10.42 19.08 -3.03
C TYR A 217 11.43 20.19 -2.73
N SER A 218 10.97 21.41 -2.48
CA SER A 218 11.86 22.50 -2.05
C SER A 218 12.26 22.36 -0.59
N ALA A 219 11.37 21.81 0.24
CA ALA A 219 11.55 21.68 1.68
C ALA A 219 12.13 20.31 2.10
N CYS A 220 12.02 19.28 1.26
CA CYS A 220 12.61 17.96 1.50
C CYS A 220 13.91 17.79 0.71
N PRO A 221 15.05 17.50 1.35
CA PRO A 221 16.34 17.41 0.67
C PRO A 221 16.43 16.29 -0.39
N TYR A 222 15.50 15.33 -0.35
CA TYR A 222 15.44 14.22 -1.30
C TYR A 222 14.13 14.27 -2.09
N LYS A 223 14.25 14.45 -3.41
CA LYS A 223 13.12 14.55 -4.35
C LYS A 223 12.55 13.20 -4.76
N LEU A 224 12.28 12.34 -3.79
CA LEU A 224 11.91 10.95 -4.04
C LEU A 224 10.68 10.58 -3.23
N ARG A 225 9.70 10.00 -3.93
CA ARG A 225 8.59 9.31 -3.29
C ARG A 225 9.02 7.91 -2.92
N VAL A 226 8.69 7.47 -1.71
CA VAL A 226 8.99 6.10 -1.26
C VAL A 226 7.67 5.39 -1.09
N ALA A 227 7.57 4.20 -1.67
CA ALA A 227 6.41 3.33 -1.57
C ALA A 227 6.91 1.89 -1.38
N PRO A 228 6.14 1.01 -0.71
CA PRO A 228 6.50 -0.40 -0.69
C PRO A 228 6.48 -0.95 -2.11
N TYR A 229 7.24 -2.00 -2.36
CA TYR A 229 7.10 -2.76 -3.60
C TYR A 229 5.74 -3.48 -3.57
N GLY A 230 4.88 -3.20 -4.54
CA GLY A 230 3.57 -3.86 -4.64
C GLY A 230 3.72 -5.38 -4.70
N GLY A 231 2.88 -6.11 -3.97
CA GLY A 231 2.96 -7.57 -3.81
C GLY A 231 4.06 -8.09 -2.86
N ALA A 232 4.98 -7.24 -2.36
CA ALA A 232 5.95 -7.66 -1.33
C ALA A 232 5.36 -7.61 0.09
N GLY A 233 4.31 -6.81 0.28
CA GLY A 233 3.67 -6.56 1.56
C GLY A 233 4.48 -5.67 2.52
N VAL A 234 3.84 -5.28 3.62
CA VAL A 234 4.38 -4.37 4.63
C VAL A 234 4.15 -4.95 6.03
N ILE A 235 5.15 -4.85 6.91
CA ILE A 235 5.02 -5.19 8.34
C ILE A 235 4.83 -3.90 9.14
N ILE A 236 3.73 -3.82 9.88
CA ILE A 236 3.29 -2.64 10.61
C ILE A 236 3.25 -2.97 12.10
N SER A 237 3.94 -2.17 12.91
CA SER A 237 3.85 -2.26 14.37
C SER A 237 2.49 -1.79 14.89
N ARG A 238 2.10 -2.26 16.08
CA ARG A 238 0.94 -1.73 16.81
C ARG A 238 1.06 -0.23 17.07
N GLY A 239 2.24 0.26 17.41
CA GLY A 239 2.52 1.69 17.61
C GLY A 239 2.19 2.52 16.37
N MET A 240 2.54 2.02 15.18
CA MET A 240 2.19 2.67 13.92
C MET A 240 0.68 2.66 13.67
N LEU A 241 -0.01 1.53 13.89
CA LEU A 241 -1.47 1.46 13.72
C LEU A 241 -2.21 2.41 14.67
N LEU A 242 -1.77 2.51 15.92
CA LEU A 242 -2.30 3.49 16.90
C LEU A 242 -2.07 4.93 16.43
N LEU A 243 -0.90 5.22 15.88
CA LEU A 243 -0.59 6.54 15.35
C LEU A 243 -1.49 6.90 14.17
N LEU A 244 -1.67 5.97 13.21
CA LEU A 244 -2.49 6.17 12.02
C LEU A 244 -3.99 6.31 12.33
N THR A 245 -4.46 5.70 13.42
CA THR A 245 -5.88 5.71 13.84
C THR A 245 -6.21 6.77 14.88
N ARG A 246 -5.21 7.52 15.37
CA ARG A 246 -5.40 8.56 16.39
C ARG A 246 -6.29 9.70 15.89
N ASP A 247 -6.15 10.07 14.62
CA ASP A 247 -6.97 11.09 13.98
C ASP A 247 -7.81 10.46 12.86
N PRO A 248 -9.15 10.37 13.01
CA PRO A 248 -10.02 9.81 11.98
C PRO A 248 -10.02 10.62 10.67
N HIS A 249 -9.57 11.88 10.71
CA HIS A 249 -9.47 12.74 9.52
C HIS A 249 -8.15 12.60 8.77
N HIS A 250 -7.25 11.72 9.23
CA HIS A 250 -5.95 11.52 8.60
C HIS A 250 -5.97 10.44 7.52
N TYR A 251 -6.14 9.17 7.92
CA TYR A 251 -5.87 8.04 7.04
C TYR A 251 -6.94 7.83 5.98
N LEU A 252 -8.22 7.79 6.38
CA LEU A 252 -9.32 7.50 5.45
C LEU A 252 -9.44 8.58 4.36
N PRO A 253 -9.47 9.90 4.68
CA PRO A 253 -9.48 10.93 3.64
C PRO A 253 -8.27 10.84 2.70
N LEU A 254 -7.07 10.56 3.23
CA LEU A 254 -5.89 10.36 2.41
C LEU A 254 -6.04 9.17 1.46
N ALA A 255 -6.59 8.04 1.93
CA ALA A 255 -6.82 6.86 1.11
C ALA A 255 -7.77 7.15 -0.05
N LEU A 256 -8.88 7.85 0.22
CA LEU A 256 -9.84 8.24 -0.80
C LEU A 256 -9.24 9.22 -1.80
N ASP A 257 -8.52 10.24 -1.34
CA ASP A 257 -7.93 11.25 -2.22
C ASP A 257 -6.77 10.71 -3.07
N THR A 258 -6.13 9.62 -2.64
CA THR A 258 -4.94 9.06 -3.30
C THR A 258 -5.29 7.90 -4.25
N VAL A 259 -6.24 7.05 -3.87
CA VAL A 259 -6.59 5.84 -4.61
C VAL A 259 -7.78 6.13 -5.52
N VAL A 260 -7.47 6.58 -6.73
CA VAL A 260 -8.41 7.01 -7.77
C VAL A 260 -8.21 6.20 -9.06
N PRO A 261 -9.16 6.19 -10.01
CA PRO A 261 -9.07 5.39 -11.23
C PRO A 261 -7.81 5.67 -12.06
N GLU A 262 -7.34 6.91 -12.06
CA GLU A 262 -6.13 7.35 -12.78
C GLU A 262 -4.83 6.93 -12.07
N ALA A 263 -4.91 6.58 -10.78
CA ALA A 263 -3.77 6.18 -9.95
C ALA A 263 -4.19 5.08 -8.94
N PRO A 264 -4.49 3.85 -9.42
CA PRO A 264 -5.11 2.81 -8.60
C PRO A 264 -4.10 2.06 -7.73
N ALA A 265 -3.25 2.76 -6.97
CA ALA A 265 -2.18 2.17 -6.18
C ALA A 265 -2.45 2.31 -4.67
N GLY A 266 -3.00 1.25 -4.04
CA GLY A 266 -3.28 1.22 -2.60
C GLY A 266 -2.02 1.30 -1.73
N ASP A 267 -0.94 0.64 -2.17
CA ASP A 267 0.39 0.62 -1.55
C ASP A 267 0.96 1.99 -1.22
N VAL A 268 0.64 2.97 -2.06
CA VAL A 268 1.10 4.34 -1.91
C VAL A 268 0.59 4.96 -0.62
N VAL A 269 -0.65 4.66 -0.23
CA VAL A 269 -1.26 5.14 1.02
C VAL A 269 -0.52 4.54 2.22
N LEU A 270 -0.10 3.27 2.13
CA LEU A 270 0.64 2.59 3.20
C LEU A 270 1.98 3.26 3.52
N ALA A 271 2.59 3.96 2.55
CA ALA A 271 3.79 4.77 2.78
C ALA A 271 3.49 6.25 3.08
N ASP A 272 2.50 6.85 2.41
CA ASP A 272 2.21 8.26 2.57
C ASP A 272 1.54 8.59 3.91
N ALA A 273 0.68 7.72 4.42
CA ALA A 273 -0.01 7.99 5.68
C ALA A 273 0.97 8.08 6.87
N PRO A 274 1.95 7.16 7.04
CA PRO A 274 3.04 7.34 8.01
C PRO A 274 3.90 8.57 7.73
N ARG A 275 4.25 8.82 6.45
CA ARG A 275 5.12 9.93 6.05
C ARG A 275 4.58 11.28 6.46
N LEU A 276 3.29 11.51 6.24
CA LEU A 276 2.61 12.75 6.62
C LEU A 276 2.60 12.95 8.14
N LEU A 277 2.73 11.88 8.93
CA LEU A 277 2.89 11.93 10.39
C LEU A 277 4.36 11.96 10.85
N GLY A 278 5.31 12.09 9.92
CA GLY A 278 6.74 12.18 10.24
C GLY A 278 7.47 10.85 10.30
N TYR A 279 6.93 9.78 9.75
CA TYR A 279 7.56 8.45 9.80
C TYR A 279 7.77 7.83 8.42
N GLY A 280 8.93 7.21 8.22
CA GLY A 280 9.26 6.43 7.02
C GLY A 280 9.44 4.94 7.32
N PHE A 281 10.05 4.21 6.38
CA PHE A 281 10.42 2.82 6.60
C PHE A 281 11.57 2.70 7.60
N THR A 282 11.40 1.81 8.58
CA THR A 282 12.33 1.59 9.70
C THR A 282 13.73 1.30 9.22
N ARG A 283 14.69 1.86 9.94
CA ARG A 283 16.10 1.64 9.69
C ARG A 283 16.55 0.27 10.22
N LEU A 284 16.64 -0.70 9.31
CA LEU A 284 17.07 -2.06 9.64
C LEU A 284 18.58 -2.26 9.62
N LEU A 285 19.36 -1.30 9.12
CA LEU A 285 20.83 -1.39 9.10
C LEU A 285 21.49 -0.24 9.87
N PRO A 286 22.58 -0.52 10.60
CA PRO A 286 23.48 0.52 11.10
C PRO A 286 23.96 1.44 9.96
N ALA A 287 24.29 2.69 10.28
CA ALA A 287 24.80 3.67 9.30
C ALA A 287 25.96 3.14 8.48
N GLU A 288 26.97 2.64 9.19
CA GLU A 288 28.21 2.17 8.59
C GLU A 288 27.96 0.99 7.66
N GLU A 289 27.08 0.05 8.02
CA GLU A 289 26.74 -1.10 7.18
C GLU A 289 25.95 -0.68 5.94
N ALA A 290 25.00 0.24 6.09
CA ALA A 290 24.25 0.80 4.97
C ALA A 290 25.16 1.54 3.98
N GLU A 291 26.09 2.35 4.50
CA GLU A 291 27.09 3.07 3.70
C GLU A 291 28.03 2.11 2.98
N ARG A 292 28.50 1.05 3.66
CA ARG A 292 29.35 0.02 3.07
C ARG A 292 28.65 -0.71 1.92
N LEU A 293 27.38 -1.07 2.10
CA LEU A 293 26.59 -1.74 1.06
C LEU A 293 26.36 -0.80 -0.13
N ALA A 294 26.06 0.47 0.13
CA ALA A 294 25.93 1.48 -0.92
C ALA A 294 27.26 1.69 -1.70
N ALA A 295 28.39 1.75 -1.01
CA ALA A 295 29.71 1.91 -1.61
C ALA A 295 30.13 0.67 -2.43
N GLY A 296 29.88 -0.54 -1.93
CA GLY A 296 30.18 -1.79 -2.64
C GLY A 296 29.39 -1.97 -3.94
N MET A 297 28.14 -1.46 -3.98
CA MET A 297 27.33 -1.44 -5.20
C MET A 297 27.83 -0.44 -6.25
N MET A 298 28.39 0.70 -5.83
CA MET A 298 28.99 1.67 -6.75
C MET A 298 30.37 1.23 -7.27
N GLY A 299 31.18 0.59 -6.42
CA GLY A 299 32.54 0.13 -6.78
C GLY A 299 32.58 -0.92 -7.90
N LYS A 300 31.52 -1.72 -8.07
CA LYS A 300 31.45 -2.74 -9.14
C LYS A 300 31.14 -2.17 -10.53
N ARG A 301 30.70 -0.92 -10.66
CA ARG A 301 30.41 -0.30 -11.97
C ARG A 301 31.66 0.20 -12.71
N ASN A 302 32.78 0.39 -12.02
CA ASN A 302 33.98 0.96 -12.63
C ASN A 302 35.01 -0.08 -13.13
N SER A 303 34.75 -1.38 -12.98
CA SER A 303 35.68 -2.43 -13.43
C SER A 303 35.33 -3.04 -14.79
N SER A 304 34.32 -2.54 -15.51
CA SER A 304 33.86 -3.11 -16.78
C SER A 304 33.52 -2.08 -17.87
N SER A 305 34.38 -1.08 -18.10
CA SER A 305 34.46 -0.43 -19.43
C SER A 305 35.77 0.35 -19.63
N ARG A 306 36.82 -0.34 -20.04
CA ARG A 306 37.83 0.25 -20.94
C ARG A 306 37.51 -0.29 -22.32
N THR A 307 37.35 0.62 -23.28
CA THR A 307 37.09 0.46 -24.74
C THR A 307 35.61 0.44 -25.22
N SER A 308 35.05 1.63 -25.43
CA SER A 308 34.58 2.05 -26.77
C SER A 308 33.96 3.45 -26.71
N ASN A 309 34.50 4.36 -27.53
CA ASN A 309 33.97 5.68 -27.74
C ASN A 309 32.77 5.59 -28.69
N SER A 310 31.56 5.82 -28.19
CA SER A 310 30.43 6.23 -29.03
C SER A 310 29.45 7.05 -28.20
N PRO A 311 29.14 8.30 -28.60
CA PRO A 311 28.10 9.12 -27.97
C PRO A 311 26.74 8.67 -28.53
N ALA A 312 26.33 7.44 -28.22
CA ALA A 312 24.98 6.99 -28.47
C ALA A 312 24.11 7.45 -27.30
N GLN A 313 23.12 8.30 -27.62
CA GLN A 313 21.97 8.63 -26.78
C GLN A 313 21.64 7.50 -25.81
N GLN A 314 21.96 7.70 -24.54
CA GLN A 314 21.37 6.93 -23.45
C GLN A 314 19.89 7.31 -23.43
N ARG A 315 19.09 6.64 -24.27
CA ARG A 315 17.67 6.48 -24.00
C ARG A 315 17.57 6.00 -22.55
N PRO A 316 16.65 6.52 -21.72
CA PRO A 316 16.38 5.96 -20.41
C PRO A 316 15.80 4.57 -20.63
N SER A 317 16.68 3.60 -20.88
CA SER A 317 16.35 2.20 -20.85
C SER A 317 15.87 1.96 -19.43
N ARG A 318 14.66 1.38 -19.34
CA ARG A 318 14.09 0.74 -18.15
C ARG A 318 15.25 0.34 -17.25
N ARG A 319 15.47 1.11 -16.18
CA ARG A 319 16.54 0.81 -15.23
C ARG A 319 16.26 -0.60 -14.76
N TYR A 320 17.14 -1.52 -15.14
CA TYR A 320 17.17 -2.85 -14.58
C TYR A 320 17.17 -2.68 -13.07
N PHE A 321 16.05 -3.01 -12.45
CA PHE A 321 15.96 -3.18 -11.02
C PHE A 321 16.98 -4.28 -10.72
N ALA A 322 18.09 -3.92 -10.08
CA ALA A 322 18.97 -4.92 -9.52
C ALA A 322 18.11 -5.76 -8.57
N PRO A 323 18.43 -7.05 -8.33
CA PRO A 323 17.70 -7.87 -7.38
C PRO A 323 17.88 -7.24 -5.98
N HIS A 324 16.96 -6.33 -5.63
CA HIS A 324 16.98 -5.55 -4.41
C HIS A 324 16.41 -6.33 -3.22
N CYS A 325 16.24 -7.64 -3.37
CA CYS A 325 16.06 -8.60 -2.28
C CYS A 325 17.33 -8.69 -1.39
N ALA A 326 17.81 -7.56 -0.88
CA ALA A 326 18.90 -7.45 0.09
C ALA A 326 18.48 -7.91 1.49
N PHE A 327 17.27 -8.46 1.65
CA PHE A 327 16.90 -9.29 2.80
C PHE A 327 17.58 -10.66 2.77
N ASN A 328 18.15 -11.07 1.63
CA ASN A 328 19.11 -12.17 1.57
C ASN A 328 20.50 -11.64 1.92
N ASP A 329 20.84 -11.73 3.20
CA ASP A 329 22.21 -11.52 3.71
C ASP A 329 23.19 -12.30 2.82
N LEU A 330 24.05 -11.60 2.06
CA LEU A 330 25.06 -12.16 1.15
C LEU A 330 26.19 -12.93 1.89
N ARG A 331 26.00 -13.26 3.16
CA ARG A 331 26.92 -14.05 3.98
C ARG A 331 26.75 -15.54 3.64
N SER A 332 27.82 -16.12 3.09
CA SER A 332 28.11 -17.54 2.82
C SER A 332 26.94 -18.55 2.94
N PRO A 333 26.56 -19.25 1.85
CA PRO A 333 25.54 -20.32 1.84
C PRO A 333 25.76 -21.44 2.87
N GLN A 334 26.98 -21.60 3.38
CA GLN A 334 27.37 -22.71 4.25
C GLN A 334 26.74 -22.66 5.66
N ARG A 335 26.25 -21.49 6.14
CA ARG A 335 25.59 -21.39 7.46
C ARG A 335 24.07 -21.56 7.44
N TYR A 336 23.46 -21.66 6.25
CA TYR A 336 22.00 -21.58 6.09
C TYR A 336 21.35 -22.85 5.49
N GLY A 337 22.12 -23.92 5.23
CA GLY A 337 21.63 -25.13 4.55
C GLY A 337 20.33 -25.69 5.13
N ASP A 338 20.26 -25.88 6.45
CA ASP A 338 19.07 -26.43 7.11
C ASP A 338 17.90 -25.43 7.13
N GLN A 339 18.17 -24.13 7.24
CA GLN A 339 17.13 -23.10 7.24
C GLN A 339 16.51 -22.94 5.85
N TYR A 340 17.32 -22.97 4.80
CA TYR A 340 16.86 -22.89 3.41
C TYR A 340 16.07 -24.14 3.02
N TYR A 341 16.51 -25.31 3.48
CA TYR A 341 15.79 -26.57 3.29
C TYR A 341 14.40 -26.54 3.93
N ASN A 342 14.28 -26.03 5.16
CA ASN A 342 12.98 -25.86 5.81
C ASN A 342 12.10 -24.83 5.09
N LEU A 343 12.67 -23.73 4.59
CA LEU A 343 11.91 -22.72 3.86
C LEU A 343 11.36 -23.28 2.54
N MET A 344 12.18 -24.02 1.79
CA MET A 344 11.76 -24.71 0.57
C MET A 344 10.76 -25.83 0.85
N ARG A 345 10.92 -26.60 1.93
CA ARG A 345 9.98 -27.68 2.27
C ARG A 345 8.62 -27.13 2.71
N ASP A 346 8.62 -26.09 3.54
CA ASP A 346 7.41 -25.66 4.25
C ASP A 346 6.64 -24.57 3.48
N TYR A 347 7.32 -23.73 2.68
CA TYR A 347 6.69 -22.61 1.95
C TYR A 347 6.60 -22.83 0.45
N LEU A 348 7.51 -23.60 -0.16
CA LEU A 348 7.46 -23.81 -1.61
C LEU A 348 6.21 -24.58 -2.05
N PRO A 349 5.74 -25.64 -1.36
CA PRO A 349 4.53 -26.33 -1.81
C PRO A 349 3.27 -25.43 -1.76
N PRO A 350 3.01 -24.68 -0.67
CA PRO A 350 1.94 -23.68 -0.66
C PRO A 350 2.11 -22.61 -1.74
N TYR A 351 3.31 -22.05 -1.89
CA TYR A 351 3.59 -21.04 -2.91
C TYR A 351 3.34 -21.58 -4.33
N ARG A 352 3.79 -22.79 -4.61
CA ARG A 352 3.55 -23.47 -5.89
C ARG A 352 2.05 -23.63 -6.17
N ARG A 353 1.25 -24.03 -5.17
CA ARG A 353 -0.21 -24.14 -5.34
C ARG A 353 -0.87 -22.78 -5.60
N ILE A 354 -0.41 -21.72 -4.93
CA ILE A 354 -0.84 -20.34 -5.19
C ILE A 354 -0.52 -19.96 -6.63
N VAL A 355 0.72 -20.16 -7.09
CA VAL A 355 1.14 -19.85 -8.47
C VAL A 355 0.33 -20.66 -9.50
N GLU A 356 0.16 -21.97 -9.30
CA GLU A 356 -0.64 -22.83 -10.17
C GLU A 356 -2.13 -22.43 -10.20
N LEU A 357 -2.65 -21.91 -9.09
CA LEU A 357 -4.01 -21.38 -9.02
C LEU A 357 -4.13 -20.04 -9.76
N LEU A 358 -3.18 -19.12 -9.58
CA LEU A 358 -3.14 -17.84 -10.30
C LEU A 358 -3.07 -18.05 -11.82
N MET A 359 -2.21 -18.96 -12.28
CA MET A 359 -2.14 -19.32 -13.70
C MET A 359 -3.49 -19.81 -14.24
N ARG A 360 -4.18 -20.70 -13.51
CA ARG A 360 -5.51 -21.19 -13.92
C ARG A 360 -6.56 -20.09 -13.95
N VAL A 361 -6.54 -19.17 -12.99
CA VAL A 361 -7.47 -18.02 -12.96
C VAL A 361 -7.20 -17.09 -14.15
N GLU A 362 -5.94 -16.85 -14.50
CA GLU A 362 -5.57 -16.05 -15.67
C GLU A 362 -6.01 -16.71 -16.98
N GLU A 363 -5.76 -18.01 -17.15
CA GLU A 363 -6.21 -18.79 -18.31
C GLU A 363 -7.73 -18.72 -18.48
N GLN A 364 -8.50 -18.88 -17.39
CA GLN A 364 -9.96 -18.77 -17.42
C GLN A 364 -10.43 -17.37 -17.83
N GLN A 365 -9.74 -16.31 -17.39
CA GLN A 365 -10.06 -14.93 -17.79
C GLN A 365 -9.80 -14.70 -19.27
N GLN A 366 -8.66 -15.17 -19.79
CA GLN A 366 -8.35 -15.06 -21.21
C GLN A 366 -9.38 -15.80 -22.06
N GLN A 367 -9.80 -17.00 -21.64
CA GLN A 367 -10.85 -17.77 -22.32
C GLN A 367 -12.20 -17.04 -22.30
N ALA A 368 -12.61 -16.48 -21.15
CA ALA A 368 -13.85 -15.73 -21.03
C ALA A 368 -13.85 -14.46 -21.91
N GLN A 369 -12.74 -13.73 -21.96
CA GLN A 369 -12.59 -12.56 -22.83
C GLN A 369 -12.67 -12.94 -24.31
N GLN A 370 -12.01 -14.04 -24.72
CA GLN A 370 -12.10 -14.54 -26.09
C GLN A 370 -13.53 -14.94 -26.46
N GLN A 371 -14.26 -15.62 -25.57
CA GLN A 371 -15.67 -15.97 -25.80
C GLN A 371 -16.55 -14.73 -25.94
N GLN A 372 -16.36 -13.70 -25.12
CA GLN A 372 -17.09 -12.44 -25.24
C GLN A 372 -16.80 -11.73 -26.56
N GLN A 373 -15.54 -11.67 -26.99
CA GLN A 373 -15.17 -11.10 -28.28
C GLN A 373 -15.80 -11.87 -29.46
N GLN A 374 -15.82 -13.20 -29.40
CA GLN A 374 -16.47 -14.03 -30.42
C GLN A 374 -17.99 -13.78 -30.46
N GLN A 375 -18.66 -13.67 -29.31
CA GLN A 375 -20.08 -13.35 -29.25
C GLN A 375 -20.38 -11.96 -29.82
N GLN A 376 -19.55 -10.96 -29.51
CA GLN A 376 -19.71 -9.62 -30.09
C GLN A 376 -19.52 -9.62 -31.61
N GLN A 377 -18.55 -10.37 -32.13
CA GLN A 377 -18.35 -10.51 -33.58
C GLN A 377 -19.54 -11.20 -34.25
N GLN A 378 -20.09 -12.26 -33.64
CA GLN A 378 -21.30 -12.93 -34.15
C GLN A 378 -22.51 -12.00 -34.18
N GLN A 379 -22.72 -11.21 -33.12
CA GLN A 379 -23.79 -10.20 -33.08
C GLN A 379 -23.63 -9.13 -34.16
N GLN A 380 -22.40 -8.65 -34.39
CA GLN A 380 -22.11 -7.70 -35.45
C GLN A 380 -22.37 -8.29 -36.84
N GLN A 381 -21.98 -9.55 -37.08
CA GLN A 381 -22.26 -10.24 -38.35
C GLN A 381 -23.77 -10.44 -38.57
N GLN A 382 -24.51 -10.84 -37.54
CA GLN A 382 -25.98 -10.96 -37.62
C GLN A 382 -26.64 -9.62 -37.92
N ALA A 383 -26.21 -8.54 -37.25
CA ALA A 383 -26.71 -7.19 -37.51
C ALA A 383 -26.43 -6.74 -38.95
N GLN A 384 -25.23 -7.01 -39.48
CA GLN A 384 -24.88 -6.73 -40.87
C GLN A 384 -25.74 -7.54 -41.85
N GLN A 385 -26.01 -8.82 -41.58
CA GLN A 385 -26.88 -9.64 -42.41
C GLN A 385 -28.32 -9.12 -42.45
N VAL A 386 -28.85 -8.70 -41.29
CA VAL A 386 -30.19 -8.08 -41.21
C VAL A 386 -30.25 -6.77 -42.00
N GLN A 387 -29.23 -5.91 -41.88
CA GLN A 387 -29.16 -4.67 -42.66
C GLN A 387 -29.08 -4.93 -44.18
N GLN A 388 -28.29 -5.92 -44.60
CA GLN A 388 -28.20 -6.31 -46.01
C GLN A 388 -29.52 -6.91 -46.53
N ALA A 389 -30.22 -7.68 -45.71
CA ALA A 389 -31.53 -8.23 -46.07
C ALA A 389 -32.59 -7.12 -46.22
N GLN A 390 -32.61 -6.15 -45.31
CA GLN A 390 -33.50 -4.98 -45.39
C GLN A 390 -33.21 -4.11 -46.61
N ALA A 391 -31.94 -3.86 -46.93
CA ALA A 391 -31.54 -3.09 -48.11
C ALA A 391 -32.01 -3.74 -49.43
N LYS A 392 -32.06 -5.08 -49.49
CA LYS A 392 -32.56 -5.81 -50.66
C LYS A 392 -34.09 -5.79 -50.81
N GLN A 393 -34.83 -5.49 -49.74
CA GLN A 393 -36.30 -5.49 -49.75
C GLN A 393 -36.92 -4.15 -50.13
N VAL A 394 -36.14 -3.08 -50.31
CA VAL A 394 -36.65 -1.81 -50.85
C VAL A 394 -36.95 -2.01 -52.34
N PRO A 395 -38.22 -2.06 -52.76
CA PRO A 395 -38.56 -2.24 -54.17
C PRO A 395 -38.05 -1.03 -54.93
N ALA A 396 -37.43 -1.24 -56.10
CA ALA A 396 -37.14 -0.16 -57.02
C ALA A 396 -38.48 0.50 -57.42
N THR A 397 -38.87 1.57 -56.72
CA THR A 397 -39.95 2.46 -57.15
C THR A 397 -39.49 3.07 -58.46
N ARG A 398 -40.03 2.47 -59.51
CA ARG A 398 -39.91 2.80 -60.92
C ARG A 398 -40.08 4.31 -61.11
N ASN A 399 -39.09 4.93 -61.75
CA ASN A 399 -39.18 6.28 -62.31
C ASN A 399 -40.47 6.44 -63.14
N GLY A 400 -41.47 7.11 -62.57
CA GLY A 400 -42.35 8.03 -63.28
C GLY A 400 -42.22 9.33 -62.49
N GLY A 401 -41.52 10.36 -62.98
CA GLY A 401 -41.83 11.03 -64.21
C GLY A 401 -42.90 12.08 -63.91
N ASP A 402 -42.52 13.19 -63.27
CA ASP A 402 -43.25 14.43 -63.47
C ASP A 402 -42.37 15.67 -63.25
N ARG A 403 -42.40 16.57 -64.24
CA ARG A 403 -41.72 17.86 -64.25
C ARG A 403 -42.66 18.87 -63.61
N GLY A 404 -42.40 19.25 -62.36
CA GLY A 404 -43.08 20.35 -61.67
C GLY A 404 -42.12 21.47 -61.32
N SER A 405 -42.14 22.52 -62.13
CA SER A 405 -41.52 23.83 -61.91
C SER A 405 -42.18 24.60 -60.75
N GLY A 406 -41.40 25.40 -60.02
CA GLY A 406 -41.89 26.45 -59.10
C GLY A 406 -41.07 26.49 -57.81
N GLU A 407 -40.21 27.50 -57.63
CA GLU A 407 -40.41 28.62 -56.68
C GLU A 407 -40.33 28.20 -55.20
N SER A 408 -39.80 28.93 -54.24
CA SER A 408 -38.93 30.09 -54.12
C SER A 408 -38.67 30.18 -52.60
N SER A 409 -37.54 30.76 -52.19
CA SER A 409 -37.40 31.57 -50.97
C SER A 409 -37.61 30.97 -49.55
N GLY A 410 -36.69 31.34 -48.65
CA GLY A 410 -36.86 31.30 -47.18
C GLY A 410 -35.75 30.52 -46.47
N MET A 411 -34.56 31.09 -46.24
CA MET A 411 -34.23 31.94 -45.07
C MET A 411 -34.76 31.41 -43.71
N ALA A 412 -33.86 30.85 -42.89
CA ALA A 412 -33.78 30.94 -41.42
C ALA A 412 -32.62 30.02 -40.98
N SER A 413 -31.40 30.51 -40.69
CA SER A 413 -31.01 31.23 -39.47
C SER A 413 -31.74 30.76 -38.22
N VAL A 414 -31.17 29.79 -37.51
CA VAL A 414 -31.25 29.74 -36.04
C VAL A 414 -29.89 29.36 -35.49
N ALA A 415 -29.36 30.29 -34.71
CA ALA A 415 -28.18 30.18 -33.88
C ALA A 415 -28.57 29.77 -32.44
N ARG A 416 -27.56 29.31 -31.68
CA ARG A 416 -27.51 29.12 -30.21
C ARG A 416 -28.26 27.90 -29.66
N GLY A 417 -27.79 27.21 -28.63
CA GLY A 417 -26.59 27.39 -27.81
C GLY A 417 -26.65 26.48 -26.57
N HIS A 418 -25.57 26.57 -25.80
CA HIS A 418 -25.22 25.90 -24.53
C HIS A 418 -24.66 24.47 -24.62
#